data_AF-A0A931GIN6-F1
#
_entry.id   AF-A0A931GIN6-F1
#
_cell.length_a   1.000
_cell.length_b   1.000
_cell.length_c   1.000
_cell.angle_alpha   90.00
_cell.angle_beta   90.00
_cell.angle_gamma   90.00
#
_symmetry.space_group_name_H-M   'P 1'
#
loop_
_entity.id
_entity.type
_entity.pdbx_description
1 polymer ?
#
loop_
_entity_poly.entity_id
_entity_poly.type
_entity_poly.pdbx_seq_one_letter_code
_entity_poly.pdbx_strand_id
1 'polypeptide(L)'
;MTVLLADADPRLALAARPEWGEIAESERPLWVRYFSAHPPSPQNCGAATPTARGVDPTSGRAVPSSWARNARQLSAAGFTPLQFYVLAQVIAEAFEHGQLAPGRHRHLFERWPAANHGPLAFRLCAEEWTPWLAQVRAGSSPHAALATVLA
;
A
#
# COMPACT_ATOMS: atom_id res chain seq x y z
N MET A 1 20.15 36.46 8.15
CA MET A 1 18.79 36.25 8.68
C MET A 1 18.37 34.86 8.27
N THR A 2 18.68 33.87 9.09
CA THR A 2 18.37 32.45 8.82
C THR A 2 16.95 32.21 9.25
N VAL A 3 16.04 32.02 8.31
CA VAL A 3 14.67 31.60 8.62
C VAL A 3 14.77 30.13 9.03
N LEU A 4 14.66 29.86 10.33
CA LEU A 4 14.30 28.54 10.84
C LEU A 4 12.94 28.19 10.22
N LEU A 5 12.96 27.36 9.18
CA LEU A 5 11.78 26.61 8.77
C LEU A 5 11.36 25.82 10.00
N ALA A 6 10.26 26.25 10.62
CA ALA A 6 9.64 25.55 11.72
C ALA A 6 9.51 24.08 11.35
N ASP A 7 9.82 23.24 12.34
CA ASP A 7 9.60 21.79 12.42
C ASP A 7 8.13 21.47 12.13
N ALA A 8 7.74 21.56 10.85
CA ALA A 8 6.39 21.22 10.42
C ALA A 8 6.26 19.72 10.61
N ASP A 9 5.39 19.30 11.55
CA ASP A 9 5.13 17.89 11.79
C ASP A 9 4.94 17.18 10.43
N PRO A 10 5.76 16.18 10.08
CA PRO A 10 5.69 15.52 8.79
C PRO A 10 4.29 14.93 8.52
N ARG A 11 3.50 14.68 9.58
CA ARG A 11 2.08 14.30 9.47
C ARG A 11 1.20 15.43 8.92
N LEU A 12 1.41 16.67 9.37
CA LEU A 12 0.70 17.85 8.86
C LEU A 12 1.08 18.12 7.39
N ALA A 13 2.35 17.93 7.04
CA ALA A 13 2.82 18.05 5.66
C ALA A 13 2.18 16.99 4.72
N LEU A 14 1.89 15.79 5.23
CA LEU A 14 1.20 14.74 4.46
C LEU A 14 -0.32 15.01 4.36
N ALA A 15 -0.94 15.50 5.43
CA ALA A 15 -2.37 15.82 5.50
C ALA A 15 -2.77 17.01 4.62
N ALA A 16 -1.88 17.94 4.32
CA ALA A 16 -2.22 19.10 3.48
C ALA A 16 -2.19 18.82 1.95
N ARG A 17 -1.87 17.60 1.51
CA ARG A 17 -1.55 17.33 0.09
C ARG A 17 -2.79 16.98 -0.76
N PRO A 18 -3.02 17.69 -1.89
CA PRO A 18 -4.22 17.53 -2.71
C PRO A 18 -4.33 16.17 -3.41
N GLU A 19 -3.20 15.49 -3.60
CA GLU A 19 -3.12 14.18 -4.25
C GLU A 19 -3.78 13.03 -3.49
N TRP A 20 -3.98 13.18 -2.17
CA TRP A 20 -4.71 12.21 -1.35
C TRP A 20 -6.22 12.31 -1.53
N GLY A 21 -6.72 13.41 -2.10
CA GLY A 21 -8.13 13.60 -2.40
C GLY A 21 -9.02 13.35 -1.19
N GLU A 22 -9.98 12.45 -1.34
CA GLU A 22 -11.01 12.11 -0.35
C GLU A 22 -10.54 11.18 0.78
N ILE A 23 -9.29 10.69 0.75
CA ILE A 23 -8.78 9.86 1.84
C ILE A 23 -8.72 10.68 3.12
N ALA A 24 -9.35 10.15 4.17
CA ALA A 24 -9.38 10.78 5.48
C ALA A 24 -7.95 11.07 5.98
N GLU A 25 -7.72 12.26 6.52
CA GLU A 25 -6.39 12.69 6.98
C GLU A 25 -5.77 11.72 7.99
N SER A 26 -6.60 11.12 8.86
CA SER A 26 -6.20 10.11 9.83
C SER A 26 -5.70 8.80 9.21
N GLU A 27 -6.10 8.48 7.97
CA GLU A 27 -5.69 7.24 7.29
C GLU A 27 -4.40 7.39 6.47
N ARG A 28 -4.06 8.61 6.05
CA ARG A 28 -2.91 8.86 5.15
C ARG A 28 -1.58 8.38 5.77
N PRO A 29 -1.28 8.63 7.06
CA PRO A 29 -0.07 8.08 7.68
C PRO A 29 -0.04 6.54 7.70
N LEU A 30 -1.21 5.90 7.84
CA LEU A 30 -1.31 4.43 7.83
C LEU A 30 -1.06 3.87 6.43
N TRP A 31 -1.65 4.48 5.40
CA TRP A 31 -1.36 4.12 4.00
C TRP A 31 0.13 4.21 3.68
N VAL A 32 0.78 5.32 4.08
CA VAL A 32 2.23 5.49 3.90
C VAL A 32 2.99 4.39 4.63
N ARG A 33 2.71 4.16 5.92
CA ARG A 33 3.39 3.14 6.71
C ARG A 33 3.27 1.74 6.09
N TYR A 34 2.08 1.38 5.62
CA TYR A 34 1.83 0.05 5.08
C TYR A 34 2.38 -0.13 3.66
N PHE A 35 2.40 0.91 2.83
CA PHE A 35 3.12 0.88 1.56
C PHE A 35 4.65 0.88 1.74
N SER A 36 5.19 1.46 2.82
CA SER A 36 6.61 1.29 3.14
C SER A 36 6.95 -0.17 3.43
N ALA A 37 6.04 -0.91 4.08
CA ALA A 37 6.20 -2.34 4.36
C ALA A 37 5.94 -3.24 3.14
N HIS A 38 5.01 -2.86 2.26
CA HIS A 38 4.61 -3.58 1.05
C HIS A 38 4.45 -2.61 -0.13
N PRO A 39 5.56 -2.25 -0.80
CA PRO A 39 5.53 -1.14 -1.74
C PRO A 39 4.83 -1.51 -3.06
N PRO A 40 3.96 -0.62 -3.58
CA PRO A 40 3.35 -0.82 -4.89
C PRO A 40 4.34 -0.73 -6.06
N SER A 41 5.57 -0.27 -5.79
CA SER A 41 6.64 -0.20 -6.78
C SER A 41 8.02 -0.38 -6.14
N PRO A 42 8.89 -1.24 -6.70
CA PRO A 42 10.22 -1.50 -6.14
C PRO A 42 11.18 -0.29 -6.19
N GLN A 43 10.90 0.73 -7.00
CA GLN A 43 11.86 1.81 -7.31
C GLN A 43 11.75 3.09 -6.47
N ASN A 44 10.91 3.11 -5.44
CA ASN A 44 10.44 4.39 -4.91
C ASN A 44 10.76 4.65 -3.43
N CYS A 45 11.43 3.73 -2.74
CA CYS A 45 11.78 3.90 -1.32
C CYS A 45 13.24 4.35 -1.08
N GLY A 46 14.03 4.62 -2.12
CA GLY A 46 15.51 4.64 -1.98
C GLY A 46 16.30 5.78 -2.63
N ALA A 47 15.74 6.61 -3.49
CA ALA A 47 16.49 7.72 -4.07
C ALA A 47 15.62 8.97 -4.13
N ALA A 48 16.18 10.11 -3.72
CA ALA A 48 15.60 11.42 -3.89
C ALA A 48 15.34 11.68 -5.38
N THR A 49 14.19 11.23 -5.87
CA THR A 49 13.70 11.61 -7.19
C THR A 49 13.14 13.02 -7.07
N PRO A 50 13.33 13.93 -8.05
CA PRO A 50 12.82 15.31 -7.99
C PRO A 50 11.28 15.43 -7.88
N THR A 51 10.57 14.30 -7.95
CA THR A 51 9.12 14.18 -7.83
C THR A 51 8.62 13.84 -6.43
N ALA A 52 9.52 13.71 -5.44
CA ALA A 52 9.17 13.35 -4.09
C ALA A 52 8.58 14.56 -3.33
N ARG A 53 7.27 14.52 -3.04
CA ARG A 53 6.48 15.70 -2.60
C ARG A 53 5.93 15.60 -1.17
N GLY A 54 6.46 14.72 -0.33
CA GLY A 54 6.15 14.68 1.11
C GLY A 54 6.95 13.59 1.81
N VAL A 55 6.83 13.46 3.13
CA VAL A 55 7.76 12.67 3.96
C VAL A 55 7.01 11.60 4.76
N ASP A 56 7.54 10.37 4.82
CA ASP A 56 7.10 9.31 5.72
C ASP A 56 7.41 9.74 7.16
N PRO A 57 6.40 9.88 8.04
CA PRO A 57 6.58 10.39 9.39
C PRO A 57 7.41 9.47 10.30
N THR A 58 7.63 8.21 9.90
CA THR A 58 8.45 7.25 10.66
C THR A 58 9.90 7.23 10.18
N SER A 59 10.12 7.36 8.87
CA SER A 59 11.45 7.20 8.26
C SER A 59 12.09 8.51 7.78
N GLY A 60 11.35 9.62 7.76
CA GLY A 60 11.83 10.89 7.21
C GLY A 60 12.02 10.85 5.68
N ARG A 61 11.64 9.77 5.01
CA ARG A 61 11.88 9.56 3.57
C ARG A 61 10.78 10.12 2.71
N ALA A 62 11.14 10.60 1.54
CA ALA A 62 10.17 11.19 0.65
C ALA A 62 9.23 10.15 0.02
N VAL A 63 7.93 10.40 0.06
CA VAL A 63 6.86 9.51 -0.40
C VAL A 63 6.46 9.85 -1.84
N PRO A 64 6.38 8.85 -2.74
CA PRO A 64 5.97 9.07 -4.12
C PRO A 64 4.50 9.45 -4.24
N SER A 65 4.18 10.35 -5.18
CA SER A 65 2.80 10.72 -5.52
C SER A 65 1.95 9.54 -6.02
N SER A 66 2.59 8.48 -6.54
CA SER A 66 1.90 7.27 -6.97
C SER A 66 1.24 6.51 -5.81
N TRP A 67 1.71 6.68 -4.57
CA TRP A 67 1.11 6.03 -3.41
C TRP A 67 -0.28 6.59 -3.11
N ALA A 68 -0.46 7.91 -3.19
CA ALA A 68 -1.77 8.52 -3.01
C ALA A 68 -2.78 8.07 -4.08
N ARG A 69 -2.33 7.86 -5.33
CA ARG A 69 -3.16 7.24 -6.38
C ARG A 69 -3.57 5.81 -6.02
N ASN A 70 -2.63 4.98 -5.57
CA ASN A 70 -2.92 3.59 -5.22
C ASN A 70 -3.85 3.48 -4.01
N ALA A 71 -3.63 4.29 -2.97
CA ALA A 71 -4.51 4.37 -1.82
C ALA A 71 -5.93 4.76 -2.24
N ARG A 72 -6.08 5.71 -3.18
CA ARG A 72 -7.41 6.11 -3.69
C ARG A 72 -8.11 4.98 -4.43
N GLN A 73 -7.39 4.23 -5.26
CA GLN A 73 -7.97 3.06 -5.96
C GLN A 73 -8.43 1.97 -4.98
N LEU A 74 -7.61 1.68 -3.97
CA LEU A 74 -7.97 0.72 -2.92
C LEU A 74 -9.15 1.22 -2.08
N SER A 75 -9.13 2.49 -1.69
CA SER A 75 -10.23 3.12 -0.95
C SER A 75 -11.54 3.14 -1.75
N ALA A 76 -11.47 3.37 -3.07
CA ALA A 76 -12.64 3.31 -3.95
C ALA A 76 -13.22 1.89 -4.07
N ALA A 77 -12.36 0.86 -4.01
CA ALA A 77 -12.78 -0.54 -3.88
C ALA A 77 -13.22 -0.91 -2.45
N GLY A 78 -13.22 0.04 -1.53
CA GLY A 78 -13.68 -0.10 -0.15
C GLY A 78 -12.63 -0.52 0.86
N PHE A 79 -11.35 -0.63 0.50
CA PHE A 79 -10.30 -0.98 1.46
C PHE A 79 -9.99 0.16 2.43
N THR A 80 -9.89 -0.18 3.71
CA THR A 80 -9.18 0.63 4.70
C THR A 80 -7.67 0.32 4.67
N PRO A 81 -6.80 1.20 5.21
CA PRO A 81 -5.37 0.92 5.31
C PRO A 81 -5.07 -0.40 6.03
N LEU A 82 -5.81 -0.70 7.11
CA LEU A 82 -5.61 -1.92 7.89
C LEU A 82 -5.99 -3.18 7.09
N GLN A 83 -7.09 -3.14 6.34
CA GLN A 83 -7.49 -4.24 5.47
C GLN A 83 -6.46 -4.50 4.37
N PHE A 84 -5.91 -3.43 3.76
CA PHE A 84 -4.79 -3.57 2.84
C PHE A 84 -3.58 -4.23 3.51
N TYR A 85 -3.20 -3.79 4.71
CA TYR A 85 -2.06 -4.36 5.42
C TYR A 85 -2.24 -5.84 5.72
N VAL A 86 -3.43 -6.23 6.21
CA VAL A 86 -3.74 -7.65 6.48
C VAL A 86 -3.69 -8.48 5.19
N LEU A 87 -4.29 -7.99 4.10
CA LEU A 87 -4.20 -8.66 2.80
C LEU A 87 -2.75 -8.80 2.33
N ALA A 88 -1.95 -7.75 2.50
CA ALA A 88 -0.56 -7.74 2.12
C ALA A 88 0.28 -8.78 2.89
N GLN A 89 0.01 -8.97 4.20
CA GLN A 89 0.66 -10.01 5.00
C GLN A 89 0.35 -11.41 4.47
N VAL A 90 -0.94 -11.72 4.26
CA VAL A 90 -1.30 -13.07 3.79
C VAL A 90 -0.86 -13.34 2.35
N ILE A 91 -0.79 -12.32 1.50
CA ILE A 91 -0.18 -12.43 0.16
C ILE A 91 1.32 -12.71 0.26
N ALA A 92 2.03 -12.03 1.17
CA ALA A 92 3.46 -12.24 1.36
C ALA A 92 3.75 -13.67 1.81
N GLU A 93 3.01 -14.17 2.80
CA GLU A 93 3.10 -15.56 3.24
C GLU A 93 2.79 -16.53 2.09
N ALA A 94 1.73 -16.30 1.31
CA ALA A 94 1.37 -17.15 0.17
C ALA A 94 2.43 -17.13 -0.94
N PHE A 95 3.08 -15.99 -1.17
CA PHE A 95 4.20 -15.86 -2.10
C PHE A 95 5.41 -16.67 -1.62
N GLU A 96 5.79 -16.54 -0.35
CA GLU A 96 6.91 -17.25 0.26
C GLU A 96 6.71 -18.77 0.24
N HIS A 97 5.47 -19.24 0.43
CA HIS A 97 5.12 -20.66 0.35
C HIS A 97 4.86 -21.18 -1.07
N GLY A 98 5.07 -20.35 -2.11
CA GLY A 98 4.89 -20.77 -3.50
C GLY A 98 3.43 -21.04 -3.91
N GLN A 99 2.45 -20.52 -3.17
CA GLN A 99 1.02 -20.69 -3.46
C GLN A 99 0.54 -19.75 -4.58
N LEU A 100 1.35 -18.74 -4.94
CA LEU A 100 1.04 -17.82 -6.03
C LEU A 100 1.63 -18.30 -7.36
N ALA A 101 0.78 -18.78 -8.27
CA ALA A 101 1.17 -19.17 -9.62
C ALA A 101 0.95 -18.02 -10.62
N PRO A 102 1.98 -17.51 -11.32
CA PRO A 102 1.83 -16.43 -12.29
C PRO A 102 0.78 -16.71 -13.38
N GLY A 103 0.75 -17.92 -13.93
CA GLY A 103 -0.21 -18.29 -14.98
C GLY A 103 -1.67 -18.27 -14.54
N ARG A 104 -1.93 -18.36 -13.23
CA ARG A 104 -3.28 -18.43 -12.65
C ARG A 104 -3.70 -17.12 -11.99
N HIS A 105 -2.80 -16.53 -11.21
CA HIS A 105 -3.13 -15.43 -10.30
C HIS A 105 -2.68 -14.05 -10.82
N ARG A 106 -2.11 -13.94 -12.04
CA ARG A 106 -1.58 -12.67 -12.57
C ARG A 106 -2.62 -11.54 -12.60
N HIS A 107 -3.89 -11.87 -12.85
CA HIS A 107 -5.01 -10.92 -12.93
C HIS A 107 -5.28 -10.20 -11.61
N LEU A 108 -4.99 -10.83 -10.47
CA LEU A 108 -5.13 -10.24 -9.14
C LEU A 108 -4.16 -9.06 -8.92
N PHE A 109 -3.15 -8.92 -9.75
CA PHE A 109 -2.11 -7.91 -9.60
C PHE A 109 -2.09 -7.00 -10.82
N GLU A 110 -1.94 -5.70 -10.63
CA GLU A 110 -1.44 -4.85 -11.71
C GLU A 110 0.07 -5.10 -11.91
N ARG A 111 0.79 -5.32 -10.78
CA ARG A 111 2.20 -5.68 -10.74
C ARG A 111 2.41 -6.91 -9.88
N TRP A 112 2.94 -7.95 -10.51
CA TRP A 112 3.26 -9.22 -9.85
C TRP A 112 4.23 -9.05 -8.67
N PRO A 113 4.07 -9.81 -7.57
CA PRO A 113 5.00 -9.78 -6.45
C PRO A 113 6.44 -10.10 -6.86
N ALA A 114 7.36 -9.26 -6.40
CA ALA A 114 8.79 -9.42 -6.59
C ALA A 114 9.55 -9.02 -5.33
N ALA A 115 10.45 -9.88 -4.88
CA ALA A 115 11.38 -9.61 -3.78
C ALA A 115 12.77 -9.32 -4.37
N ASN A 116 13.12 -8.03 -4.53
CA ASN A 116 14.44 -7.60 -4.98
C ASN A 116 15.17 -6.88 -3.84
N HIS A 117 15.95 -7.63 -3.03
CA HIS A 117 16.77 -7.12 -1.93
C HIS A 117 16.06 -6.14 -0.95
N GLY A 118 14.73 -6.28 -0.80
CA GLY A 118 13.87 -5.38 -0.04
C GLY A 118 12.49 -5.99 0.22
N PRO A 119 11.55 -5.22 0.78
CA PRO A 119 10.20 -5.70 1.05
C PRO A 119 9.51 -6.19 -0.23
N LEU A 120 8.61 -7.17 -0.09
CA LEU A 120 7.87 -7.73 -1.21
C LEU A 120 7.06 -6.63 -1.89
N ALA A 121 7.42 -6.32 -3.14
CA ALA A 121 6.81 -5.26 -3.91
C ALA A 121 5.74 -5.84 -4.84
N PHE A 122 4.50 -5.35 -4.74
CA PHE A 122 3.39 -5.74 -5.62
C PHE A 122 2.35 -4.64 -5.66
N ARG A 123 1.56 -4.59 -6.74
CA ARG A 123 0.39 -3.72 -6.84
C ARG A 123 -0.84 -4.56 -7.13
N LEU A 124 -1.84 -4.44 -6.27
CA LEU A 124 -3.12 -5.14 -6.39
C LEU A 124 -3.96 -4.54 -7.52
N CYS A 125 -4.72 -5.39 -8.22
CA CYS A 125 -5.88 -4.95 -8.98
C CYS A 125 -7.05 -4.85 -8.00
N ALA A 126 -7.36 -3.65 -7.51
CA ALA A 126 -8.21 -3.47 -6.32
C ALA A 126 -9.60 -4.14 -6.44
N GLU A 127 -10.20 -4.11 -7.62
CA GLU A 127 -11.51 -4.69 -7.91
C GLU A 127 -11.52 -6.22 -7.77
N GLU A 128 -10.46 -6.88 -8.23
CA GLU A 128 -10.30 -8.34 -8.16
C GLU A 128 -10.17 -8.87 -6.73
N TRP A 129 -9.80 -8.00 -5.78
CA TRP A 129 -9.68 -8.35 -4.36
C TRP A 129 -10.93 -8.03 -3.54
N THR A 130 -11.99 -7.48 -4.16
CA THR A 130 -13.26 -7.25 -3.47
C THR A 130 -13.90 -8.53 -2.91
N PRO A 131 -13.77 -9.73 -3.53
CA PRO A 131 -14.27 -10.98 -2.92
C PRO A 131 -13.57 -11.33 -1.60
N TRP A 132 -12.25 -11.13 -1.52
CA TRP A 132 -11.52 -11.31 -0.26
C TRP A 132 -12.04 -10.35 0.82
N LEU A 133 -12.22 -9.07 0.45
CA LEU A 133 -12.71 -8.05 1.36
C LEU A 133 -14.12 -8.36 1.88
N ALA A 134 -15.01 -8.82 1.00
CA ALA A 134 -16.37 -9.22 1.35
C ALA A 134 -16.37 -10.37 2.38
N GLN A 135 -15.52 -11.38 2.19
CA GLN A 135 -15.41 -12.50 3.12
C GLN A 135 -14.86 -12.09 4.49
N VAL A 136 -13.79 -11.28 4.51
CA VAL A 136 -13.23 -10.79 5.79
C VAL A 136 -14.26 -9.97 6.56
N ARG A 137 -15.08 -9.15 5.86
CA ARG A 137 -16.19 -8.41 6.48
C ARG A 137 -17.32 -9.31 6.98
N ALA A 138 -17.54 -10.44 6.34
CA ALA A 138 -18.48 -11.46 6.78
C ALA A 138 -17.93 -12.32 7.95
N GLY A 139 -16.69 -12.08 8.40
CA GLY A 139 -16.09 -12.77 9.54
C GLY A 139 -15.19 -13.96 9.16
N SER A 140 -14.95 -14.21 7.87
CA SER A 140 -13.94 -15.19 7.46
C SER A 140 -12.55 -14.76 7.93
N SER A 141 -11.72 -15.73 8.31
CA SER A 141 -10.31 -15.45 8.57
C SER A 141 -9.61 -14.94 7.29
N PRO A 142 -8.62 -14.04 7.38
CA PRO A 142 -7.86 -13.55 6.23
C PRO A 142 -7.28 -14.65 5.34
N HIS A 143 -6.76 -15.73 5.95
CA HIS A 143 -6.22 -16.90 5.23
C HIS A 143 -7.30 -17.71 4.53
N ALA A 144 -8.45 -17.94 5.17
CA ALA A 144 -9.56 -18.65 4.52
C ALA A 144 -10.10 -17.87 3.32
N ALA A 145 -10.29 -16.55 3.48
CA ALA A 145 -10.69 -15.67 2.40
C ALA A 145 -9.66 -15.67 1.25
N LEU A 146 -8.36 -15.69 1.58
CA LEU A 146 -7.30 -15.79 0.58
C LEU A 146 -7.38 -17.12 -0.17
N ALA A 147 -7.53 -18.23 0.54
CA ALA A 147 -7.62 -19.55 -0.07
C ALA A 147 -8.77 -19.63 -1.09
N THR A 148 -9.91 -18.99 -0.83
CA THR A 148 -11.03 -18.93 -1.79
C THR A 148 -10.69 -18.10 -3.03
N VAL A 149 -9.97 -16.98 -2.89
CA VAL A 149 -9.57 -16.17 -4.06
C VAL A 149 -8.50 -16.87 -4.89
N LEU A 150 -7.64 -17.67 -4.27
CA LEU A 150 -6.61 -18.46 -4.95
C LEU A 150 -7.10 -19.83 -5.48
N ALA A 151 -8.33 -20.22 -5.12
CA ALA A 151 -8.92 -21.53 -5.44
C ALA A 151 -9.31 -21.70 -6.90
#